data_AF-A0A2V7IE08-F1
#
_entry.id   AF-A0A2V7IE08-F1
#
_cell.length_a   1.000
_cell.length_b   1.000
_cell.length_c   1.000
_cell.angle_alpha   90.00
_cell.angle_beta   90.00
_cell.angle_gamma   90.00
#
_symmetry.space_group_name_H-M   'P 1'
#
loop_
_entity.id
_entity.type
_entity.pdbx_description
1 polymer ?
#
loop_
_entity_poly.entity_id
_entity_poly.type
_entity_poly.pdbx_seq_one_letter_code
_entity_poly.pdbx_strand_id
1 'polypeptide(L)' 'MTSEQDERAFRALTRKITRARGLACDSYKDRCLRRRIAVRMRARGVHTFDDYARL' A
#
# COMPACT_ATOMS: atom_id res chain seq x y z
N MET A 1 -14.67 4.48 -10.72
CA MET A 1 -13.43 4.89 -11.44
C MET A 1 -12.18 4.83 -10.55
N THR A 2 -12.19 4.10 -9.44
CA THR A 2 -11.11 4.10 -8.42
C THR A 2 -10.01 3.07 -8.67
N SER A 3 -10.22 2.07 -9.52
CA SER A 3 -9.36 0.88 -9.60
C SER A 3 -7.96 1.13 -10.16
N GLU A 4 -7.80 1.92 -11.23
CA GLU A 4 -6.47 2.14 -11.84
C GLU A 4 -5.59 3.11 -11.06
N GLN A 5 -6.20 4.15 -10.46
CA GLN A 5 -5.47 5.10 -9.62
C GLN A 5 -5.04 4.42 -8.32
N ASP A 6 -5.90 3.60 -7.71
CA ASP A 6 -5.56 2.79 -6.54
C ASP A 6 -4.47 1.75 -6.86
N GLU A 7 -4.50 1.14 -8.05
CA GLU A 7 -3.44 0.24 -8.52
C GLU A 7 -2.08 0.96 -8.58
N ARG A 8 -2.03 2.14 -9.19
CA ARG A 8 -0.82 2.95 -9.32
C ARG A 8 -0.30 3.39 -7.95
N ALA A 9 -1.18 3.90 -7.09
CA ALA A 9 -0.85 4.32 -5.73
C ALA A 9 -0.35 3.14 -4.88
N PHE A 10 -1.00 1.98 -4.98
CA PHE A 10 -0.56 0.75 -4.31
C PHE A 10 0.84 0.33 -4.76
N ARG A 11 1.11 0.29 -6.06
CA ARG A 11 2.45 -0.05 -6.59
C ARG A 11 3.51 0.96 -6.13
N ALA A 12 3.19 2.25 -6.13
CA ALA A 12 4.09 3.30 -5.66
C ALA A 12 4.40 3.15 -4.16
N LEU A 13 3.38 2.93 -3.34
CA LEU A 13 3.52 2.68 -1.89
C LEU A 13 4.39 1.46 -1.63
N THR A 14 4.12 0.35 -2.32
CA THR A 14 4.89 -0.89 -2.19
C THR A 14 6.37 -0.67 -2.49
N ARG A 15 6.70 -0.01 -3.61
CA ARG A 15 8.10 0.36 -3.93
C ARG A 15 8.74 1.26 -2.87
N LYS A 16 7.98 2.24 -2.33
CA LYS A 16 8.46 3.12 -1.25
C LYS A 16 8.79 2.32 0.00
N ILE A 17 7.93 1.39 0.41
CA ILE A 17 8.15 0.53 1.59
C ILE A 17 9.36 -0.39 1.38
N THR A 18 9.47 -1.02 0.21
CA THR A 18 10.62 -1.88 -0.14
C THR A 18 11.92 -1.10 -0.04
N ARG A 19 11.99 0.10 -0.65
CA ARG A 19 13.19 0.94 -0.62
C ARG A 19 13.51 1.45 0.79
N ALA A 20 12.50 1.86 1.56
CA ALA A 20 12.71 2.49 2.85
C ALA A 20 13.03 1.51 3.98
N ARG A 21 12.47 0.29 3.94
CA ARG A 21 12.58 -0.69 5.03
C ARG A 21 13.25 -2.01 4.63
N GLY A 22 13.68 -2.15 3.38
CA GLY A 22 14.23 -3.40 2.85
C GLY A 22 13.24 -4.56 2.85
N LEU A 23 11.94 -4.26 3.00
CA LEU A 23 10.90 -5.28 3.09
C LEU A 23 10.57 -5.74 1.67
N ALA A 24 10.80 -7.01 1.35
CA ALA A 24 10.44 -7.57 0.05
C ALA A 24 8.92 -7.73 -0.07
N CYS A 25 8.23 -6.62 -0.33
CA CYS A 25 6.79 -6.65 -0.52
C CYS A 25 6.37 -7.52 -1.72
N ASP A 26 7.27 -7.69 -2.68
CA ASP A 26 7.09 -8.51 -3.89
C ASP A 26 7.03 -10.02 -3.58
N SER A 27 7.48 -10.44 -2.39
CA SER A 27 7.33 -11.84 -1.93
C SER A 27 5.91 -12.17 -1.48
N TYR A 28 5.02 -11.18 -1.35
CA TYR A 28 3.63 -11.38 -0.96
C TYR A 28 2.71 -11.34 -2.17
N LYS A 29 1.68 -12.22 -2.19
CA LYS A 29 0.58 -12.09 -3.14
C LYS A 29 -0.12 -10.73 -2.95
N ASP A 30 -0.36 -10.01 -4.04
CA ASP A 30 -1.01 -8.70 -4.06
C ASP A 30 -2.26 -8.61 -3.18
N ARG A 31 -3.14 -9.61 -3.27
CA ARG A 31 -4.39 -9.65 -2.47
C ARG A 31 -4.12 -9.66 -0.96
N CYS A 32 -3.11 -10.41 -0.51
CA CYS A 32 -2.73 -10.48 0.90
C CYS A 32 -2.08 -9.16 1.35
N LEU A 33 -1.19 -8.60 0.53
CA LEU A 33 -0.51 -7.35 0.85
C LEU A 33 -1.50 -6.17 0.91
N ARG A 34 -2.40 -6.05 -0.08
CA ARG A 34 -3.49 -5.06 -0.08
C ARG A 34 -4.32 -5.14 1.19
N ARG A 35 -4.68 -6.35 1.63
CA ARG A 35 -5.47 -6.54 2.86
C ARG A 35 -4.71 -6.11 4.11
N ARG A 36 -3.40 -6.42 4.22
CA ARG A 36 -2.55 -5.95 5.34
C ARG A 36 -2.44 -4.43 5.39
N ILE A 37 -2.21 -3.80 4.23
CA ILE A 37 -2.14 -2.35 4.13
C ILE A 37 -3.49 -1.73 4.48
N ALA A 38 -4.60 -2.25 3.96
CA ALA A 38 -5.95 -1.76 4.28
C ALA A 38 -6.28 -1.85 5.78
N VAL A 39 -5.84 -2.90 6.47
CA VAL A 39 -5.98 -3.01 7.94
C VAL A 39 -5.21 -1.89 8.64
N ARG A 40 -3.96 -1.63 8.24
CA ARG A 40 -3.17 -0.53 8.83
C ARG A 40 -3.74 0.84 8.51
N MET A 41 -4.21 1.04 7.28
CA MET A 41 -4.88 2.25 6.85
C MET A 41 -6.08 2.55 7.75
N ARG A 42 -6.97 1.57 7.99
CA ARG A 42 -8.11 1.72 8.91
C ARG A 42 -7.68 2.06 10.34
N ALA A 43 -6.65 1.40 10.86
CA ALA A 43 -6.12 1.69 12.19
C ALA A 43 -5.53 3.11 12.29
N ARG A 44 -5.12 3.71 11.17
CA ARG A 44 -4.62 5.09 11.08
C ARG A 44 -5.69 6.09 10.62
N GLY A 45 -6.94 5.66 10.38
CA GLY A 45 -8.02 6.52 9.88
C GLY A 45 -7.86 6.97 8.42
N VAL A 46 -7.01 6.28 7.66
CA VAL A 46 -6.74 6.60 6.25
C VAL A 46 -7.48 5.64 5.33
N HIS A 47 -7.93 6.13 4.17
CA HIS A 47 -8.73 5.34 3.23
C HIS A 47 -8.14 5.25 1.82
N THR A 48 -7.06 5.98 1.52
CA THR A 48 -6.34 5.90 0.23
C THR A 48 -4.88 5.49 0.42
N PHE A 49 -4.32 4.80 -0.58
CA PHE A 49 -2.91 4.40 -0.54
C PHE A 49 -1.97 5.61 -0.59
N ASP A 50 -2.36 6.69 -1.29
CA ASP A 50 -1.60 7.93 -1.37
C ASP A 50 -1.53 8.64 -0.01
N ASP A 51 -2.65 8.77 0.69
CA ASP A 51 -2.66 9.37 2.03
C ASP A 51 -1.82 8.55 3.00
N TYR A 52 -1.90 7.21 2.90
CA TYR A 52 -1.10 6.33 3.74
C TYR A 52 0.39 6.41 3.41
N ALA A 53 0.74 6.70 2.16
CA ALA A 53 2.11 6.93 1.74
C ALA A 53 2.67 8.27 2.24
N ARG A 54 1.83 9.25 2.60
CA ARG A 54 2.24 10.58 3.10
C ARG A 54 2.44 10.62 4.61
N LEU A 55 1.89 9.65 5.35
CA LEU A 55 2.19 9.41 6.76
C LEU A 55 3.66 9.02 6.97
#